data_AF-A0A8J6W4R4-F1
#
_entry.id   AF-A0A8J6W4R4-F1
#
_cell.length_a   1.000
_cell.length_b   1.000
_cell.length_c   1.000
_cell.angle_alpha   90.00
_cell.angle_beta   90.00
_cell.angle_gamma   90.00
#
_symmetry.space_group_name_H-M   'P 1'
#
loop_
_entity.id
_entity.type
_entity.pdbx_description
1 polymer ?
#
loop_
_entity_poly.entity_id
_entity_poly.type
_entity_poly.pdbx_seq_one_letter_code
_entity_poly.pdbx_strand_id
1 'polypeptide(L)' 'MLRDRLLVEKLSYRFHSPQRNNLVVVKAPSRLEAQNPHDDLIKRVVGLLGYVVQIRDGQTLINGKVIAEPYV' A
#
# COMPACT_ATOMS: atom_id res chain seq x y z
N MET A 1 11.99 21.61 6.24
CA MET A 1 11.11 20.52 6.73
C MET A 1 9.76 20.67 6.08
N LEU A 2 9.45 19.90 5.04
CA LEU A 2 8.06 19.80 4.56
C LEU A 2 7.29 19.01 5.62
N ARG A 3 6.39 19.67 6.35
CA ARG A 3 5.45 19.00 7.26
C ARG A 3 4.21 18.66 6.43
N ASP A 4 4.25 17.50 5.79
CA ASP A 4 3.07 16.97 5.11
C ASP A 4 2.05 16.56 6.18
N ARG A 5 0.82 17.07 6.04
CA ARG A 5 -0.31 16.68 6.89
C ARG A 5 -1.22 15.81 6.06
N LEU A 6 -1.51 14.61 6.57
CA LEU A 6 -2.35 13.64 5.90
C LEU A 6 -3.70 13.57 6.61
N LEU A 7 -4.77 13.61 5.83
CA LEU A 7 -6.12 13.30 6.30
C LEU A 7 -6.42 11.84 5.93
N VAL A 8 -6.87 11.06 6.91
CA VAL A 8 -7.16 9.63 6.73
C VAL A 8 -8.65 9.40 6.89
N GLU A 9 -9.26 8.87 5.84
CA GLU A 9 -10.65 8.39 5.84
C GLU A 9 -10.62 6.88 6.21
N LYS A 10 -11.42 6.49 7.21
CA LYS A 10 -11.48 5.10 7.71
C LYS A 10 -12.86 4.47 7.56
N LEU A 11 -13.90 5.26 7.33
CA LEU A 11 -15.28 4.82 7.36
C LEU A 11 -15.65 4.09 6.07
N SER A 12 -15.17 4.52 4.92
CA SER A 12 -15.48 3.92 3.61
C SER A 12 -15.01 2.46 3.53
N TYR A 13 -13.85 2.15 4.13
CA TYR A 13 -13.31 0.78 4.23
C TYR A 13 -14.14 -0.17 5.11
N ARG A 14 -15.13 0.32 5.86
CA ARG A 14 -16.11 -0.54 6.55
C ARG A 14 -17.22 -1.03 5.62
N PHE A 15 -17.39 -0.39 4.47
CA PHE A 15 -18.47 -0.66 3.52
C PHE A 15 -17.97 -1.22 2.18
N HIS A 16 -16.73 -0.95 1.81
CA HIS A 16 -16.12 -1.50 0.61
C HIS A 16 -14.67 -1.94 0.85
N SER A 17 -14.19 -2.87 0.03
CA SER A 17 -12.78 -3.29 0.05
C SER A 17 -11.86 -2.22 -0.55
N PRO A 18 -10.56 -2.20 -0.18
CA PRO A 18 -9.58 -1.38 -0.86
C PRO A 18 -9.50 -1.69 -2.35
N GLN A 19 -9.24 -0.65 -3.13
CA GLN A 19 -9.05 -0.73 -4.56
C GLN A 19 -7.59 -0.52 -4.93
N ARG A 20 -7.20 -1.02 -6.11
CA ARG A 20 -5.88 -0.80 -6.66
C ARG A 20 -5.59 0.70 -6.74
N ASN A 21 -4.34 1.08 -6.49
CA ASN A 21 -3.85 2.45 -6.41
C ASN A 21 -4.35 3.28 -5.22
N ASN A 22 -5.21 2.76 -4.34
CA ASN A 22 -5.50 3.46 -3.08
C ASN A 22 -4.23 3.60 -2.24
N LEU A 23 -4.10 4.73 -1.55
CA LEU A 23 -3.16 4.89 -0.44
C LEU A 23 -3.88 4.48 0.84
N VAL A 24 -3.27 3.56 1.58
CA VAL A 24 -3.86 2.98 2.78
C VAL A 24 -2.91 3.16 3.95
N VAL A 25 -3.50 3.32 5.13
CA VAL A 25 -2.79 3.28 6.40
C VAL A 25 -3.01 1.90 7.01
N VAL A 26 -1.93 1.18 7.25
CA VAL A 26 -1.96 -0.15 7.85
C VAL A 26 -1.10 -0.16 9.10
N LYS A 27 -1.51 -0.92 10.11
CA LYS A 27 -0.66 -1.15 11.28
C LYS A 27 0.60 -1.88 10.83
N ALA A 28 1.76 -1.46 11.34
CA ALA A 28 2.98 -2.21 11.16
C ALA A 28 2.80 -3.66 11.67
N PRO A 29 3.30 -4.68 10.95
CA PRO A 29 3.34 -6.04 11.49
C PRO A 29 4.20 -6.08 12.75
N SER A 30 3.85 -6.95 13.70
CA SER A 30 4.48 -7.03 15.03
C SER A 30 6.01 -7.16 15.01
N ARG A 31 6.57 -7.79 13.96
CA ARG A 31 8.03 -7.89 13.75
C ARG A 31 8.70 -6.53 13.58
N LEU A 32 8.00 -5.55 13.01
CA LEU A 32 8.46 -4.17 12.84
C LEU A 32 8.09 -3.30 14.05
N GLU A 33 6.97 -3.61 14.74
CA GLU A 33 6.56 -2.89 15.96
C GLU A 33 7.60 -3.01 17.10
N ALA A 34 8.34 -4.12 17.18
CA ALA A 34 9.40 -4.29 18.18
C ALA A 34 10.56 -3.29 18.04
N GLN A 35 10.72 -2.68 16.87
CA GLN A 35 11.77 -1.68 16.59
C GLN A 35 11.22 -0.26 16.75
N ASN A 36 9.97 -0.02 16.37
CA ASN A 36 9.25 1.25 16.55
C ASN A 36 7.78 0.97 16.90
N PRO A 37 7.42 0.94 18.19
CA PRO A 37 6.04 0.72 18.60
C PRO A 37 5.18 1.93 18.17
N HIS A 38 4.03 1.65 17.52
CA HIS A 38 3.03 2.62 17.03
C HIS A 38 3.23 3.25 15.64
N ASP A 39 4.08 2.69 14.78
CA ASP A 39 4.18 3.19 13.40
C ASP A 39 3.07 2.63 12.50
N ASP A 40 2.04 3.44 12.28
CA ASP A 40 1.13 3.28 11.16
C ASP A 40 1.90 3.48 9.84
N LEU A 41 1.84 2.50 8.95
CA LEU A 41 2.52 2.53 7.66
C LEU A 41 1.58 3.07 6.59
N ILE A 42 2.05 4.05 5.82
CA ILE A 42 1.38 4.50 4.60
C ILE A 42 1.94 3.71 3.42
N LYS A 43 1.08 2.94 2.76
CA LYS A 43 1.45 2.11 1.61
C LYS A 43 0.44 2.29 0.48
N ARG A 44 0.84 1.97 -0.76
CA ARG A 44 -0.06 1.92 -1.91
C ARG A 44 -0.51 0.49 -2.17
N VAL A 45 -1.79 0.30 -2.46
CA VAL A 45 -2.35 -1.00 -2.88
C VAL A 45 -1.93 -1.29 -4.32
N VAL A 46 -1.00 -2.23 -4.49
CA VAL A 46 -0.49 -2.63 -5.83
C VAL A 46 -1.31 -3.76 -6.44
N GLY A 47 -1.69 -4.75 -5.64
CA GLY A 47 -2.47 -5.92 -6.07
C GLY A 47 -3.63 -6.21 -5.13
N LEU A 48 -4.62 -6.92 -5.65
CA LEU A 48 -5.82 -7.36 -4.92
C LEU A 48 -5.85 -8.89 -4.84
N LEU A 49 -6.82 -9.43 -4.11
CA LEU A 49 -7.03 -10.87 -4.03
C LEU A 49 -7.15 -11.48 -5.43
N GLY A 50 -6.46 -12.61 -5.66
CA GLY A 50 -6.40 -13.28 -6.95
C GLY A 50 -5.34 -12.75 -7.92
N TYR A 51 -4.59 -11.71 -7.55
CA TYR A 51 -3.49 -11.21 -8.38
C TYR A 51 -2.18 -11.90 -8.01
N VAL A 52 -1.40 -12.27 -9.02
CA VAL A 52 0.01 -12.65 -8.87
C VAL A 52 0.85 -11.40 -9.12
N VAL A 53 1.41 -10.83 -8.06
CA VAL A 53 2.30 -9.67 -8.12
C VAL A 53 3.75 -10.13 -8.13
N GLN A 54 4.54 -9.61 -9.05
CA GLN A 54 5.96 -9.92 -9.19
C GLN A 54 6.75 -8.64 -9.43
N ILE A 55 8.02 -8.63 -9.00
CA ILE A 55 8.99 -7.59 -9.37
C ILE A 55 10.08 -8.29 -10.17
N ARG A 56 10.37 -7.79 -11.38
CA ARG A 56 11.47 -8.28 -12.25
C ARG A 56 12.14 -7.08 -12.88
N ASP A 57 13.47 -7.01 -12.78
CA ASP A 57 14.29 -5.94 -13.35
C ASP A 57 13.79 -4.52 -13.00
N GLY A 58 13.40 -4.34 -11.72
CA GLY A 58 12.85 -3.07 -11.21
C GLY A 58 11.43 -2.74 -11.67
N GLN A 59 10.79 -3.58 -12.48
CA GLN A 59 9.42 -3.38 -12.95
C GLN A 59 8.44 -4.23 -12.15
N THR A 60 7.28 -3.66 -11.86
CA THR A 60 6.16 -4.38 -11.26
C THR A 60 5.32 -5.07 -12.34
N LEU A 61 5.00 -6.34 -12.13
CA LEU A 61 4.14 -7.13 -12.99
C LEU A 61 2.93 -7.63 -12.20
N ILE A 62 1.76 -7.64 -12.85
CA ILE A 62 0.54 -8.25 -12.36
C ILE A 62 0.08 -9.29 -13.37
N ASN A 63 -0.04 -10.54 -12.93
CA ASN A 63 -0.39 -11.69 -13.79
C ASN A 63 0.49 -11.77 -15.05
N GLY A 64 1.79 -11.53 -14.88
CA GLY A 64 2.80 -11.57 -15.93
C GLY A 64 2.86 -10.35 -16.85
N LYS A 65 2.00 -9.33 -16.67
CA LYS A 65 2.01 -8.10 -17.46
C LYS A 65 2.63 -6.96 -16.67
N VAL A 66 3.59 -6.25 -17.27
CA VAL A 66 4.15 -5.01 -16.72
C VAL A 66 3.04 -3.97 -16.56
N ILE A 67 3.04 -3.27 -15.44
CA ILE A 67 2.11 -2.18 -15.14
C ILE A 67 2.81 -0.82 -15.18
N ALA A 68 2.08 0.22 -15.58
CA ALA A 68 2.55 1.59 -15.43
C ALA A 68 2.41 2.05 -13.97
N GLU A 69 3.46 2.66 -13.43
CA GLU A 69 3.50 3.25 -12.09
C GLU A 69 3.93 4.73 -12.21
N PRO A 70 3.02 5.66 -12.59
CA PRO A 70 3.37 7.06 -12.87
C PRO A 70 3.82 7.86 -11.63
N TYR A 71 3.89 7.21 -10.47
CA TYR A 71 4.29 7.76 -9.18
C TYR A 71 5.71 7.33 -8.75
N VAL A 72 6.40 6.53 -9.58
CA VAL A 72 7.79 6.09 -9.38
C VAL A 72 8.73 6.91 -10.26
#